data_AF-A0A2N3D2V2-F1
#
_entry.id   AF-A0A2N3D2V2-F1
#
_cell.length_a   1.000
_cell.length_b   1.000
_cell.length_c   1.000
_cell.angle_alpha   90.00
_cell.angle_beta   90.00
_cell.angle_gamma   90.00
#
_symmetry.space_group_name_H-M   'P 1'
#
loop_
_entity.id
_entity.type
_entity.pdbx_description
1 polymer ?
#
loop_
_entity_poly.entity_id
_entity_poly.type
_entity_poly.pdbx_seq_one_letter_code
_entity_poly.pdbx_strand_id
1 'polypeptide(L)'
;MMMPIAEMREFAGFAPAEQRYIKRSLDIGLARTDAFRRWGRSEAENTAIRRQYVAYQDLKALRALIRQEGTPNEVERFLGKLLRIAAFDLE
;
A
#
# COMPACT_ATOMS: atom_id res chain seq x y z
N MET A 1 2.29 12.49 -8.04
CA MET A 1 3.17 11.64 -8.87
C MET A 1 2.36 11.19 -10.06
N MET A 2 2.78 11.57 -11.27
CA MET A 2 2.13 11.15 -12.51
C MET A 2 2.51 9.68 -12.77
N MET A 3 1.52 8.80 -12.94
CA MET A 3 1.78 7.44 -13.41
C MET A 3 2.09 7.49 -14.92
N PRO A 4 3.09 6.75 -15.42
CA PRO A 4 3.27 6.52 -16.84
C PRO A 4 1.97 6.05 -17.52
N ILE A 5 1.80 6.38 -18.80
CA ILE A 5 0.60 5.99 -19.58
C ILE A 5 0.38 4.47 -19.56
N ALA A 6 1.45 3.68 -19.54
CA ALA A 6 1.37 2.22 -19.43
C ALA A 6 0.69 1.77 -18.12
N GLU A 7 1.11 2.31 -16.98
CA GLU A 7 0.52 2.02 -15.67
C GLU A 7 -0.96 2.46 -15.61
N MET A 8 -1.31 3.59 -16.26
CA MET A 8 -2.70 4.04 -16.34
C MET A 8 -3.60 3.07 -17.12
N ARG A 9 -3.07 2.48 -18.20
CA ARG A 9 -3.79 1.49 -19.01
C ARG A 9 -3.95 0.17 -18.27
N GLU A 10 -2.90 -0.28 -17.58
CA GLU A 10 -2.97 -1.45 -16.70
C GLU A 10 -3.99 -1.23 -15.58
N PHE A 11 -3.91 -0.08 -14.89
CA PHE A 11 -4.86 0.28 -13.85
C PHE A 11 -6.32 0.25 -14.32
N ALA A 12 -6.57 0.75 -15.55
CA ALA A 12 -7.91 0.76 -16.14
C ALA A 12 -8.45 -0.65 -16.45
N GLY A 13 -7.59 -1.66 -16.54
CA GLY A 13 -7.96 -3.05 -16.78
C GLY A 13 -8.51 -3.78 -15.54
N PHE A 14 -8.24 -3.29 -14.33
CA PHE A 14 -8.72 -3.90 -13.10
C PHE A 14 -10.23 -3.71 -12.89
N ALA A 15 -10.85 -4.62 -12.15
CA ALA A 15 -12.23 -4.51 -11.73
C ALA A 15 -12.45 -3.25 -10.85
N PRO A 16 -13.67 -2.69 -10.80
CA PRO A 16 -13.94 -1.49 -10.02
C PRO A 16 -13.55 -1.60 -8.53
N ALA A 17 -13.69 -2.79 -7.93
CA ALA A 17 -13.30 -3.04 -6.54
C ALA A 17 -11.78 -2.96 -6.33
N GLU A 18 -11.00 -3.56 -7.24
CA GLU A 18 -9.54 -3.54 -7.23
C GLU A 18 -9.00 -2.13 -7.49
N GLN A 19 -9.57 -1.41 -8.47
CA GLN A 19 -9.23 0.00 -8.71
C GLN A 19 -9.45 0.86 -7.46
N ARG A 20 -10.56 0.62 -6.75
CA ARG A 20 -10.88 1.31 -5.50
C ARG A 20 -9.89 0.94 -4.39
N TYR A 21 -9.54 -0.34 -4.28
CA TYR A 21 -8.52 -0.82 -3.35
C TYR A 21 -7.18 -0.11 -3.59
N ILE A 22 -6.64 -0.19 -4.81
CA ILE A 22 -5.37 0.43 -5.20
C ILE A 22 -5.36 1.94 -4.91
N LYS A 23 -6.43 2.67 -5.28
CA LYS A 23 -6.54 4.11 -4.98
C LYS A 23 -6.50 4.39 -3.48
N ARG A 24 -7.24 3.62 -2.67
CA ARG A 24 -7.21 3.74 -1.20
C ARG A 24 -5.83 3.41 -0.63
N SER A 25 -5.20 2.34 -1.10
CA SER A 25 -3.86 1.92 -0.71
C SER A 25 -2.83 3.02 -0.97
N LEU A 26 -2.89 3.65 -2.14
CA LEU A 26 -2.03 4.79 -2.47
C LEU A 26 -2.29 6.00 -1.57
N ASP A 27 -3.55 6.31 -1.29
CA ASP A 27 -3.92 7.43 -0.42
C ASP A 27 -3.44 7.22 1.03
N ILE A 28 -3.58 6.01 1.57
CA ILE A 28 -3.11 5.63 2.91
C ILE A 28 -1.58 5.57 2.94
N GLY A 29 -0.97 4.79 2.05
CA GLY A 29 0.47 4.51 2.06
C GLY A 29 1.33 5.75 1.80
N LEU A 30 0.79 6.75 1.10
CA LEU A 30 1.44 8.03 0.83
C LEU A 30 0.92 9.18 1.68
N ALA A 31 0.03 8.90 2.65
CA ALA A 31 -0.57 9.88 3.55
C ALA A 31 -1.16 11.11 2.83
N ARG A 32 -1.89 10.89 1.73
CA ARG A 32 -2.39 11.97 0.86
C ARG A 32 -3.70 12.61 1.35
N THR A 33 -4.46 11.90 2.18
CA THR A 33 -5.80 12.33 2.59
C THR A 33 -6.24 11.63 3.88
N ASP A 34 -7.34 12.09 4.46
CA ASP A 34 -8.07 11.35 5.49
C ASP A 34 -8.80 10.17 4.84
N ALA A 35 -8.25 8.98 5.01
CA ALA A 35 -8.78 7.78 4.38
C ALA A 35 -10.16 7.38 4.93
N PHE A 36 -10.45 7.64 6.21
CA PHE A 36 -11.77 7.35 6.78
C PHE A 36 -12.82 8.25 6.15
N ARG A 37 -12.54 9.56 6.07
CA ARG A 37 -13.46 10.51 5.44
C ARG A 37 -13.68 10.22 3.95
N ARG A 38 -12.63 9.85 3.22
CA ARG A 38 -12.70 9.65 1.76
C ARG A 38 -13.25 8.29 1.37
N TRP A 39 -12.90 7.24 2.10
CA TRP A 39 -13.12 5.84 1.69
C TRP A 39 -13.99 5.03 2.65
N GLY A 40 -14.38 5.56 3.81
CA GLY A 40 -15.14 4.84 4.85
C GLY A 40 -16.65 5.02 4.74
N ARG A 41 -17.31 4.32 3.80
CA ARG A 41 -18.78 4.47 3.57
C ARG A 41 -19.61 3.52 4.42
N SER A 42 -18.98 2.56 5.08
CA SER A 42 -19.63 1.59 5.96
C SER A 42 -18.70 1.21 7.11
N GLU A 43 -19.25 0.57 8.13
CA GLU A 43 -18.45 0.02 9.23
C GLU A 43 -17.42 -1.01 8.74
N ALA A 44 -17.80 -1.87 7.79
CA ALA A 44 -16.90 -2.82 7.17
C ALA A 44 -15.73 -2.13 6.46
N GLU A 45 -15.99 -1.03 5.71
CA GLU A 45 -14.94 -0.25 5.07
C GLU A 45 -14.04 0.45 6.10
N ASN A 46 -14.61 0.98 7.18
CA ASN A 46 -13.83 1.58 8.28
C ASN A 46 -12.92 0.55 8.95
N THR A 47 -13.41 -0.67 9.18
CA THR A 47 -12.60 -1.77 9.71
C THR A 47 -11.49 -2.16 8.75
N ALA A 48 -11.77 -2.25 7.44
CA ALA A 48 -10.75 -2.50 6.43
C ALA A 48 -9.66 -1.40 6.41
N ILE A 49 -10.06 -0.13 6.50
CA ILE A 49 -9.12 1.01 6.58
C ILE A 49 -8.23 0.90 7.83
N ARG A 50 -8.79 0.56 9.01
CA ARG A 50 -7.99 0.36 10.24
C ARG A 50 -6.98 -0.77 10.07
N ARG A 51 -7.39 -1.92 9.54
CA ARG A 51 -6.48 -3.06 9.28
C ARG A 51 -5.36 -2.65 8.33
N GLN A 52 -5.69 -1.89 7.29
CA GLN A 52 -4.71 -1.39 6.33
C GLN A 52 -3.72 -0.40 6.95
N TYR A 53 -4.16 0.50 7.83
CA TYR A 53 -3.24 1.36 8.59
C TYR A 53 -2.27 0.56 9.44
N VAL A 54 -2.73 -0.50 10.12
CA VAL A 54 -1.88 -1.39 10.92
C VAL A 54 -0.85 -2.10 10.04
N ALA A 55 -1.27 -2.70 8.93
CA ALA A 55 -0.36 -3.35 7.98
C ALA A 55 0.68 -2.37 7.42
N TYR A 56 0.27 -1.13 7.16
CA TYR A 56 1.13 -0.12 6.54
C TYR A 56 2.02 0.65 7.54
N GLN A 57 1.96 0.36 8.86
CA GLN A 57 2.89 0.93 9.83
C GLN A 57 4.36 0.65 9.47
N ASP A 58 4.63 -0.50 8.86
CA ASP A 58 5.97 -0.90 8.44
C ASP A 58 6.48 -0.16 7.19
N LEU A 59 5.64 0.58 6.44
CA LEU A 59 6.06 1.26 5.21
C LEU A 59 7.18 2.29 5.46
N LYS A 60 7.13 3.01 6.58
CA LYS A 60 8.17 3.99 6.93
C LYS A 60 9.52 3.30 7.14
N ALA A 61 9.52 2.18 7.88
CA ALA A 61 10.73 1.39 8.12
C ALA A 61 11.23 0.74 6.83
N LEU A 62 10.33 0.18 6.01
CA LEU A 62 10.66 -0.43 4.72
C LEU A 62 11.35 0.57 3.78
N ARG A 63 10.81 1.79 3.66
CA ARG A 63 11.39 2.86 2.83
C ARG A 63 12.80 3.25 3.29
N ALA A 64 13.06 3.25 4.60
CA ALA A 64 14.39 3.55 5.13
C ALA A 64 15.43 2.46 4.84
N LEU A 65 14.99 1.23 4.54
CA LEU A 65 15.87 0.11 4.17
C LEU A 65 16.24 0.11 2.68
N ILE A 66 15.60 0.93 1.84
CA ILE A 66 15.96 1.10 0.43
C ILE A 66 17.26 1.94 0.36
N ARG A 67 18.41 1.28 0.57
CA ARG A 67 19.75 1.85 0.34
C ARG A 67 20.36 1.29 -0.94
N GLN A 68 21.22 2.07 -1.60
CA GLN A 68 21.91 1.65 -2.82
C GLN A 68 22.93 0.51 -2.57
N GLU A 69 23.45 0.41 -1.35
CA GLU A 69 24.35 -0.65 -0.91
C GLU A 69 23.81 -1.22 0.42
N GLY A 70 23.48 -2.51 0.44
CA GLY A 70 22.92 -3.20 1.60
C GLY A 70 23.71 -4.47 1.92
N THR A 71 23.83 -4.76 3.22
CA THR A 71 24.36 -6.05 3.70
C THR A 71 23.30 -7.16 3.59
N PRO A 72 23.69 -8.46 3.57
CA PRO A 72 22.72 -9.56 3.50
C PRO A 72 21.61 -9.50 4.57
N ASN A 73 21.96 -9.15 5.82
CA ASN A 73 21.00 -9.00 6.91
C ASN A 73 20.00 -7.84 6.68
N GLU A 74 20.38 -6.79 5.96
CA GLU A 74 19.46 -5.71 5.59
C GLU A 74 18.50 -6.13 4.48
N VAL A 75 18.97 -6.96 3.55
CA VAL A 75 18.11 -7.57 2.51
C VAL A 75 17.06 -8.46 3.16
N GLU A 76 17.42 -9.32 4.11
CA GLU A 76 16.47 -10.16 4.84
C GLU A 76 15.40 -9.34 5.58
N ARG A 77 15.82 -8.27 6.27
CA ARG A 77 14.90 -7.35 6.96
C ARG A 77 13.96 -6.63 5.99
N PHE A 78 14.48 -6.21 4.83
CA PHE A 78 13.70 -5.58 3.79
C PHE A 78 12.66 -6.56 3.21
N LEU A 79 13.09 -7.75 2.78
CA LEU A 79 12.23 -8.77 2.20
C LEU A 79 11.15 -9.22 3.18
N GLY A 80 11.47 -9.43 4.46
CA GLY A 80 10.50 -9.82 5.47
C GLY A 80 9.38 -8.79 5.65
N LYS A 81 9.72 -7.49 5.62
CA LYS A 81 8.72 -6.40 5.69
C LYS A 81 7.92 -6.28 4.39
N LEU A 82 8.58 -6.38 3.23
CA LEU A 82 7.92 -6.32 1.93
C LEU A 82 6.92 -7.45 1.75
N LEU A 83 7.32 -8.69 2.07
CA LEU A 83 6.46 -9.87 1.96
C LEU A 83 5.23 -9.77 2.88
N ARG A 84 5.39 -9.25 4.10
CA ARG A 84 4.24 -9.06 5.01
C ARG A 84 3.20 -8.09 4.46
N ILE A 85 3.64 -6.97 3.88
CA ILE A 85 2.74 -5.98 3.27
C ILE A 85 2.11 -6.56 2.00
N ALA A 86 2.89 -7.23 1.15
CA ALA A 86 2.39 -7.86 -0.07
C ALA A 86 1.35 -8.96 0.23
N ALA A 87 1.59 -9.80 1.24
CA ALA A 87 0.62 -10.81 1.67
C ALA A 87 -0.70 -10.17 2.14
N PHE A 88 -0.63 -9.10 2.92
CA PHE A 88 -1.83 -8.35 3.33
C PHE A 88 -2.61 -7.77 2.14
N ASP A 89 -1.91 -7.27 1.11
CA ASP A 89 -2.54 -6.68 -0.08
C ASP A 89 -3.15 -7.71 -1.05
N LEU A 90 -2.77 -8.99 -0.94
CA LEU A 90 -3.23 -10.08 -1.81
C LEU A 90 -4.37 -10.94 -1.21
N GLU A 91 -4.68 -10.77 0.08
CA GLU A 91 -5.82 -11.40 0.77
C GLU A 91 -7.15 -10.69 0.51
#